data_AF-A0A935KSF4-F1
#
_entry.id   AF-A0A935KSF4-F1
#
_cell.length_a   1.000
_cell.length_b   1.000
_cell.length_c   1.000
_cell.angle_alpha   90.00
_cell.angle_beta   90.00
_cell.angle_gamma   90.00
#
_symmetry.space_group_name_H-M   'P 1'
#
loop_
_entity.id
_entity.type
_entity.pdbx_description
1 polymer ?
#
loop_
_entity_poly.entity_id
_entity_poly.type
_entity_poly.pdbx_seq_one_letter_code
_entity_poly.pdbx_strand_id
1 'polypeptide(L)'
;MKSLIEGSYKPAIGKMVPDTVRVYLRRSISPFTIIDSAKALTDSLGYGLYNFSRAKYDSLYYLTVSHRNSIETWSKFSMPFVDDLQYDYNRFGKAFGNNMTKKETCGVSIAEIQ
;
A
#
# COMPACT_ATOMS: atom_id res chain seq x y z
N MET A 1 1.75 -5.79 -5.02
CA MET A 1 1.26 -4.44 -4.62
C MET A 1 2.32 -3.39 -4.97
N LYS A 2 1.92 -2.18 -5.38
CA LYS A 2 2.83 -1.05 -5.63
C LYS A 2 2.57 0.10 -4.64
N SER A 3 3.60 0.58 -3.98
CA SER A 3 3.59 1.72 -3.05
C SER A 3 4.95 2.42 -3.07
N LEU A 4 4.96 3.72 -3.34
CA LEU A 4 6.16 4.56 -3.29
C LEU A 4 6.07 5.45 -2.05
N ILE A 5 7.17 5.58 -1.31
CA ILE A 5 7.27 6.34 -0.07
C ILE A 5 8.22 7.52 -0.31
N GLU A 6 7.70 8.74 -0.19
CA GLU A 6 8.47 9.97 -0.45
C GLU A 6 9.73 10.06 0.41
N GLY A 7 9.65 9.72 1.70
CA GLY A 7 10.81 9.74 2.61
C GLY A 7 11.95 8.80 2.21
N SER A 8 11.70 7.82 1.34
CA SER A 8 12.71 6.92 0.76
C SER A 8 12.95 7.19 -0.73
N TYR A 9 12.22 8.13 -1.33
CA TYR A 9 12.31 8.43 -2.75
C TYR A 9 13.45 9.41 -3.04
N LYS A 10 14.36 9.01 -3.94
CA LYS A 10 15.46 9.86 -4.40
C LYS A 10 15.07 10.47 -5.76
N PRO A 11 14.59 11.73 -5.80
CA PRO A 11 14.12 12.34 -7.04
C PRO A 11 15.22 12.45 -8.09
N ALA A 12 16.48 12.57 -7.67
CA ALA A 12 17.64 12.61 -8.58
C ALA A 12 17.82 11.36 -9.45
N ILE A 13 17.30 10.20 -9.03
CA ILE A 13 17.43 8.93 -9.75
C ILE A 13 16.07 8.29 -10.09
N GLY A 14 14.96 8.99 -9.83
CA GLY A 14 13.63 8.49 -10.12
C GLY A 14 13.24 7.21 -9.36
N LYS A 15 13.94 6.88 -8.26
CA LYS A 15 13.86 5.59 -7.59
C LYS A 15 13.68 5.74 -6.10
N MET A 16 12.99 4.78 -5.51
CA MET A 16 12.90 4.62 -4.06
C MET A 16 14.06 3.76 -3.55
N VAL A 17 14.54 4.06 -2.34
CA VAL A 17 15.38 3.16 -1.58
C VAL A 17 14.51 1.98 -1.13
N PRO A 18 14.85 0.73 -1.47
CA PRO A 18 14.09 -0.42 -1.03
C PRO A 18 13.96 -0.46 0.50
N ASP A 19 12.75 -0.62 1.00
CA ASP A 19 12.50 -0.73 2.45
C ASP A 19 11.35 -1.69 2.73
N THR A 20 11.28 -2.15 3.98
CA THR A 20 10.26 -3.07 4.46
C THR A 20 8.97 -2.33 4.77
N VAL A 21 7.92 -2.66 4.04
CA VAL A 21 6.57 -2.16 4.29
C VAL A 21 5.73 -3.27 4.91
N ARG A 22 4.80 -2.90 5.79
CA ARG A 22 3.87 -3.80 6.44
C ARG A 22 2.47 -3.52 5.91
N VAL A 23 1.75 -4.57 5.53
CA VAL A 23 0.38 -4.46 5.07
C VAL A 23 -0.50 -5.31 5.98
N TYR A 24 -1.58 -4.71 6.47
CA TYR A 24 -2.59 -5.37 7.28
C TYR A 24 -3.83 -5.60 6.43
N LEU A 25 -4.44 -6.77 6.62
CA LEU A 25 -5.70 -7.15 6.01
C LEU A 25 -6.79 -7.04 7.07
N ARG A 26 -7.76 -6.14 6.87
CA ARG A 26 -8.86 -5.87 7.79
C ARG A 26 -10.19 -6.31 7.19
N ARG A 27 -11.13 -6.84 7.99
CA ARG A 27 -12.49 -7.15 7.48
C ARG A 27 -13.20 -5.90 6.96
N SER A 28 -14.10 -6.05 6.00
CA SER A 28 -14.98 -4.97 5.53
C SER A 28 -16.13 -4.63 6.49
N ILE A 29 -16.31 -5.42 7.56
CA ILE A 29 -17.42 -5.29 8.51
C ILE A 29 -16.85 -4.84 9.86
N SER A 30 -17.53 -3.88 10.50
CA SER A 30 -17.22 -3.44 11.86
C SER A 30 -17.15 -4.65 12.83
N PRO A 31 -16.12 -4.78 13.68
CA PRO A 31 -15.16 -3.76 14.09
C PRO A 31 -13.84 -3.71 13.27
N PHE A 32 -13.86 -4.06 11.98
CA PHE A 32 -12.72 -3.98 11.05
C PHE A 32 -11.45 -4.65 11.60
N THR A 33 -11.63 -5.83 12.19
CA THR A 33 -10.53 -6.58 12.83
C THR A 33 -9.46 -6.95 11.81
N ILE A 34 -8.21 -6.89 12.26
CA ILE A 34 -7.06 -7.35 11.49
C ILE A 34 -7.11 -8.87 11.45
N ILE A 35 -7.26 -9.43 10.26
CA ILE A 35 -7.31 -10.87 10.01
C ILE A 35 -5.92 -11.41 9.72
N ASP A 36 -5.12 -10.63 8.99
CA ASP A 36 -3.77 -11.02 8.64
C ASP A 36 -2.85 -9.80 8.49
N SER A 37 -1.54 -10.07 8.51
CA SER A 37 -0.53 -9.06 8.24
C SER A 37 0.64 -9.68 7.48
N ALA A 38 1.08 -9.01 6.44
CA ALA A 38 2.23 -9.40 5.65
C ALA A 38 3.27 -8.29 5.68
N LYS A 39 4.55 -8.67 5.64
CA LYS A 39 5.66 -7.72 5.55
C LYS A 39 6.52 -8.15 4.39
N ALA A 40 6.86 -7.20 3.53
CA ALA A 40 7.68 -7.47 2.37
C ALA A 40 8.67 -6.33 2.14
N LEU A 41 9.80 -6.68 1.54
CA LEU A 41 10.71 -5.68 1.00
C LEU A 41 10.09 -5.12 -0.28
N THR A 42 9.85 -3.82 -0.30
CA THR A 42 9.39 -3.10 -1.47
C THR A 42 10.61 -2.71 -2.30
N ASP A 43 10.58 -2.98 -3.60
CA ASP A 43 11.67 -2.66 -4.52
C ASP A 43 11.79 -1.15 -4.81
N SER A 44 12.79 -0.78 -5.60
CA SER A 44 13.03 0.63 -5.96
C SER A 44 11.95 1.28 -6.84
N LEU A 45 11.05 0.48 -7.40
CA LEU A 45 9.90 0.89 -8.20
C LEU A 45 8.60 0.87 -7.38
N GLY A 46 8.66 0.49 -6.10
CA GLY A 46 7.52 0.42 -5.21
C GLY A 46 6.82 -0.94 -5.17
N TYR A 47 7.31 -1.97 -5.85
CA TYR A 47 6.67 -3.30 -5.86
C TYR A 47 7.08 -4.14 -4.65
N GLY A 48 6.08 -4.63 -3.93
CA GLY A 48 6.24 -5.62 -2.87
C GLY A 48 5.30 -6.81 -3.08
N LEU A 49 5.81 -8.02 -2.81
CA LEU A 49 5.05 -9.26 -2.79
C LEU A 49 4.65 -9.58 -1.36
N TYR A 50 3.36 -9.50 -1.08
CA TYR A 50 2.79 -9.71 0.25
C TYR A 50 1.95 -10.99 0.21
N ASN A 51 2.31 -11.97 1.04
CA ASN A 51 1.58 -13.21 1.15
C ASN A 51 0.71 -13.20 2.41
N PHE A 52 -0.60 -13.41 2.25
CA PHE A 52 -1.57 -13.48 3.33
C PHE A 52 -2.12 -14.92 3.38
N SER A 53 -1.81 -15.64 4.45
CA SER A 53 -2.18 -17.06 4.61
C SER A 53 -3.51 -17.24 5.36
N ARG A 54 -3.97 -16.20 6.07
CA ARG A 54 -5.20 -16.24 6.89
C ARG A 54 -6.39 -15.58 6.19
N ALA A 55 -6.17 -15.04 5.00
CA ALA A 55 -7.19 -14.43 4.18
C ALA A 55 -8.10 -15.51 3.56
N LYS A 56 -9.41 -15.37 3.73
CA LYS A 56 -10.37 -16.23 3.03
C LYS A 56 -10.59 -15.73 1.62
N TYR A 57 -10.57 -16.65 0.66
CA TYR A 57 -10.92 -16.39 -0.74
C TYR A 57 -12.33 -15.77 -0.85
N ASP A 58 -12.50 -14.85 -1.80
CA ASP A 58 -13.76 -14.15 -2.13
C ASP A 58 -14.39 -13.34 -0.97
N SER A 59 -13.64 -13.13 0.11
CA SER A 59 -14.08 -12.24 1.19
C SER A 59 -13.56 -10.82 0.95
N LEU A 60 -14.39 -9.83 1.25
CA LEU A 60 -14.05 -8.41 1.11
C LEU A 60 -13.21 -7.92 2.29
N TYR A 61 -12.06 -7.32 1.99
CA TYR A 61 -11.15 -6.78 2.99
C TYR A 61 -10.70 -5.36 2.65
N TYR A 62 -10.42 -4.58 3.69
CA TYR A 62 -9.64 -3.35 3.59
C TYR A 62 -8.15 -3.68 3.71
N LEU A 63 -7.35 -3.02 2.88
CA LEU A 63 -5.90 -3.13 2.89
C LEU A 63 -5.34 -1.91 3.58
N THR A 64 -4.46 -2.13 4.54
CA THR A 64 -3.90 -1.05 5.32
C THR A 64 -2.39 -1.10 5.30
N VAL A 65 -1.76 -0.07 4.74
CA VAL A 65 -0.31 0.01 4.58
C VAL A 65 0.30 0.82 5.72
N SER A 66 1.33 0.28 6.36
CA SER A 66 2.09 0.93 7.41
C SER A 66 3.58 0.77 7.13
N HIS A 67 4.30 1.89 7.20
CA HIS A 67 5.74 1.96 7.02
C HIS A 67 6.39 2.64 8.22
N ARG A 68 7.70 2.41 8.48
CA ARG A 68 8.38 2.70 9.75
C ARG A 68 8.16 4.12 10.27
N ASN A 69 8.03 5.09 9.38
CA ASN A 69 7.84 6.51 9.69
C ASN A 69 6.62 7.11 8.98
N SER A 70 5.62 6.29 8.63
CA SER A 70 4.46 6.72 7.85
C SER A 70 3.15 6.44 8.57
N ILE A 71 2.17 7.32 8.36
CA ILE A 71 0.81 7.16 8.85
C ILE A 71 0.18 5.93 8.17
N GLU A 72 -0.59 5.20 8.96
CA GLU A 72 -1.32 4.02 8.48
C GLU A 72 -2.34 4.44 7.39
N THR A 73 -2.14 3.96 6.17
CA THR A 73 -2.99 4.30 5.01
C THR A 73 -3.96 3.20 4.68
N TRP A 74 -5.25 3.52 4.66
CA TRP A 74 -6.33 2.57 4.38
C TRP A 74 -6.71 2.60 2.91
N SER A 75 -7.09 1.44 2.36
CA SER A 75 -7.71 1.37 1.05
C SER A 75 -9.09 2.05 1.09
N LYS A 76 -9.40 2.87 0.10
CA LYS A 76 -10.70 3.57 0.00
C LYS A 76 -11.86 2.59 -0.16
N PHE A 77 -11.61 1.48 -0.84
CA PHE A 77 -12.59 0.44 -1.12
C PHE A 77 -12.12 -0.88 -0.51
N SER A 78 -13.08 -1.68 -0.05
CA SER A 78 -12.83 -3.08 0.26
C SER A 78 -12.70 -3.87 -1.05
N MET A 79 -11.72 -4.74 -1.13
CA MET A 79 -11.49 -5.59 -2.30
C MET A 79 -11.60 -7.06 -1.94
N PRO A 80 -12.11 -7.91 -2.86
CA PRO A 80 -12.17 -9.35 -2.64
C PRO A 80 -10.75 -9.91 -2.65
N PHE A 81 -10.45 -10.80 -1.71
CA PHE A 81 -9.17 -11.51 -1.71
C PHE A 81 -9.20 -12.63 -2.76
N VAL A 82 -8.41 -12.44 -3.82
CA VAL A 82 -8.17 -13.41 -4.90
C VAL A 82 -6.66 -13.70 -4.98
N ASP A 83 -6.29 -14.86 -5.53
CA ASP A 83 -4.91 -15.40 -5.48
C ASP A 83 -3.81 -14.44 -5.98
N ASP A 84 -4.14 -13.51 -6.89
CA ASP A 84 -3.24 -12.43 -7.29
C ASP A 84 -3.93 -11.05 -7.15
N LEU A 85 -3.87 -10.50 -5.94
CA LEU A 85 -4.38 -9.15 -5.68
C LEU A 85 -3.31 -8.10 -6.04
N GLN A 86 -3.36 -7.61 -7.27
CA GLN A 86 -2.54 -6.48 -7.72
C GLN A 86 -3.17 -5.16 -7.28
N TYR A 87 -2.69 -4.61 -6.17
CA TYR A 87 -3.09 -3.29 -5.67
C TYR A 87 -2.00 -2.24 -5.90
N ASP A 88 -2.34 -1.12 -6.53
CA ASP A 88 -1.43 0.01 -6.77
C ASP A 88 -1.91 1.26 -6.03
N TYR A 89 -1.16 1.67 -5.00
CA TYR A 89 -1.40 2.90 -4.23
C TYR A 89 -0.88 4.14 -4.96
N ASN A 90 -0.07 4.02 -6.02
CA ASN A 90 0.47 5.17 -6.74
C ASN A 90 -0.59 5.90 -7.59
N ARG A 91 -1.80 5.35 -7.71
CA ARG A 91 -2.91 5.94 -8.46
C ARG A 91 -3.81 6.74 -7.52
N PHE A 92 -4.06 8.00 -7.88
CA PHE A 92 -4.94 8.91 -7.13
C PHE A 92 -6.28 8.26 -6.74
N GLY A 93 -6.75 8.56 -5.52
CA GLY A 93 -8.06 8.16 -5.02
C GLY A 93 -8.16 6.69 -4.58
N LYS A 94 -7.03 5.97 -4.48
CA LYS A 94 -7.00 4.60 -3.95
C LYS A 94 -6.86 4.54 -2.42
N ALA A 95 -6.23 5.53 -1.79
CA ALA A 95 -6.25 5.69 -0.34
C ALA A 95 -7.54 6.37 0.16
N PHE A 96 -8.02 5.92 1.32
CA PHE A 96 -9.10 6.56 2.06
C PHE A 96 -8.70 7.99 2.45
N GLY A 97 -9.65 8.93 2.41
CA GLY A 97 -9.41 10.33 2.75
C GLY A 97 -8.63 11.15 1.70
N ASN A 98 -8.20 10.55 0.59
CA ASN A 98 -7.25 11.17 -0.35
C ASN A 98 -5.96 11.67 0.34
N ASN A 99 -5.48 10.95 1.37
CA ASN A 99 -4.18 11.23 1.99
C ASN A 99 -2.98 10.94 1.05
N MET A 100 -3.21 10.93 -0.27
CA MET A 100 -2.19 10.80 -1.30
C MET A 100 -2.17 12.03 -2.19
N THR A 101 -1.16 12.87 -1.99
CA THR A 101 -0.77 13.95 -2.90
C THR A 101 0.16 13.39 -3.97
N LYS A 102 -0.11 13.66 -5.25
CA LYS A 102 0.89 13.37 -6.29
C LYS A 102 1.90 14.50 -6.30
N LYS A 103 3.16 14.21 -5.97
CA LYS A 103 4.24 15.14 -6.27
C LYS A 103 4.83 14.77 -7.62
N GLU A 104 4.72 15.68 -8.58
CA GLU A 104 5.45 15.53 -9.84
C GLU A 104 6.87 16.01 -9.60
N THR A 105 7.83 15.11 -9.74
CA THR A 105 9.23 15.51 -9.89
C THR A 105 9.73 14.82 -11.14
N CYS A 106 9.93 15.63 -12.19
CA CYS A 106 10.45 15.30 -13.51
C CYS A 106 10.36 13.81 -13.91
N GLY A 107 9.19 13.39 -14.42
CA GLY A 107 9.02 12.10 -15.09
C GLY A 107 8.54 10.90 -14.26
N VAL A 108 8.39 11.02 -12.93
CA VAL A 108 7.85 9.93 -12.09
C VAL A 108 6.72 10.46 -11.21
N SER A 109 5.57 9.77 -11.25
CA SER A 109 4.45 10.04 -10.35
C SER A 109 4.71 9.34 -9.02
N ILE A 110 4.84 10.10 -7.92
CA ILE A 110 4.89 9.57 -6.55
C ILE A 110 3.60 9.95 -5.82
N ALA A 111 2.99 9.00 -5.10
CA ALA A 111 1.89 9.25 -4.18
C ALA A 111 2.42 9.49 -2.76
N GLU A 112 2.08 10.64 -2.17
CA GLU A 112 2.34 11.02 -0.78
C GLU A 112 1.50 10.14 0.16
N ILE A 113 1.91 10.03 1.41
CA ILE A 113 1.04 9.58 2.50
C ILE A 113 1.12 10.71 3.51
N GLN A 114 0.05 11.48 3.66
CA GLN A 114 -0.08 12.50 4.72
C GLN A 114 -0.41 11.85 6.05
#